data_AF-A0AAV7EQY0-F1
#
_entry.id   AF-A0AAV7EQY0-F1
#
_cell.length_a   1.000
_cell.length_b   1.000
_cell.length_c   1.000
_cell.angle_alpha   90.00
_cell.angle_beta   90.00
_cell.angle_gamma   90.00
#
_symmetry.space_group_name_H-M   'P 1'
#
loop_
_entity.id
_entity.type
_entity.pdbx_description
1 polymer ?
#
loop_
_entity_poly.entity_id
_entity_poly.type
_entity_poly.pdbx_seq_one_letter_code
_entity_poly.pdbx_strand_id
1 'polypeptide(L)'
;MKLLVVDGVKVVDERRVSPPVGSVPATELCLNYFDIAMLSVQVEYLFFFDFPGSTQDFRDVHFPRLKRSLSLALSLFYPLAGRVVPSPESPNYYPGGDRVIRYSDGDSVSLTLAESGNDFASLVGNQAKEAKAFHPLVPPLPRVTVFPGSGVSVGLTFNHVVSDGTGIIHFIKSWAAISKAGGGDVSVVKDLPSFDRASRGDLEPLKRAFLEKIATDHRIERLAASSSESKEEPNQTTRHGRRRMTRATFVLKRAHIEALRSSNKIKISSFSAACALVWSCLAKSRPTPPRRGDGESYGTHCFWLPANHRHRLRPPLGRACFGNFSPVVSHAELAGENGFSSASEAIQSAIRRIDEGRVDHL
;
A
#
# COMPACT_ATOMS: atom_id res chain seq x y z
N MET A 1 15.26 -3.60 29.73
CA MET A 1 14.42 -3.50 28.51
C MET A 1 13.15 -4.29 28.77
N LYS A 2 12.00 -3.63 29.01
CA LYS A 2 10.72 -4.34 29.23
C LYS A 2 10.26 -4.90 27.88
N LEU A 3 10.14 -6.23 27.80
CA LEU A 3 9.65 -6.92 26.61
C LEU A 3 8.14 -6.63 26.48
N LEU A 4 7.76 -5.85 25.46
CA LEU A 4 6.35 -5.62 25.13
C LEU A 4 5.77 -6.89 24.49
N VAL A 5 4.81 -7.51 25.18
CA VAL A 5 3.96 -8.56 24.61
C VAL A 5 2.66 -7.88 24.18
N VAL A 6 2.41 -7.85 22.88
CA VAL A 6 1.16 -7.31 22.33
C VAL A 6 0.45 -8.45 21.61
N ASP A 7 -0.75 -8.80 22.06
CA ASP A 7 -1.67 -9.72 21.38
C ASP A 7 -1.02 -11.06 20.90
N GLY A 8 -0.19 -11.68 21.75
CA GLY A 8 0.45 -12.99 21.45
C GLY A 8 1.71 -12.93 20.58
N VAL A 9 2.27 -11.73 20.35
CA VAL A 9 3.56 -11.51 19.69
C VAL A 9 4.55 -10.90 20.68
N LYS A 10 5.73 -11.50 20.80
CA LYS A 10 6.82 -11.06 21.67
C LYS A 10 7.99 -10.56 20.84
N VAL A 11 8.42 -9.32 21.07
CA VAL A 11 9.64 -8.78 20.43
C VAL A 11 10.87 -9.46 21.03
N VAL A 12 11.78 -9.92 20.17
CA VAL A 12 13.00 -10.66 20.52
C VAL A 12 14.24 -9.83 20.26
N ASP A 13 14.28 -9.10 19.14
CA ASP A 13 15.38 -8.22 18.77
C ASP A 13 14.83 -7.02 17.97
N GLU A 14 15.49 -5.88 18.07
CA GLU A 14 15.14 -4.69 17.29
C GLU A 14 16.42 -3.98 16.86
N ARG A 15 16.54 -3.68 15.57
CA ARG A 15 17.73 -3.08 14.97
C ARG A 15 17.35 -1.87 14.13
N ARG A 16 18.07 -0.76 14.30
CA ARG A 16 18.05 0.35 13.35
C ARG A 16 18.85 -0.02 12.11
N VAL A 17 18.29 0.26 10.93
CA VAL A 17 18.89 -0.02 9.63
C VAL A 17 18.83 1.23 8.77
N SER A 18 19.99 1.84 8.53
CA SER A 18 20.18 2.91 7.54
C SER A 18 20.72 2.32 6.23
N PRO A 19 20.70 3.09 5.13
CA PRO A 19 21.65 2.89 4.05
C PRO A 19 23.09 2.79 4.58
N PRO A 20 24.03 2.11 3.88
CA PRO A 20 25.43 2.16 4.23
C PRO A 20 25.95 3.60 4.27
N VAL A 21 26.83 3.88 5.24
CA VAL A 21 27.40 5.22 5.44
C VAL A 21 28.02 5.73 4.13
N GLY A 22 27.66 6.96 3.74
CA GLY A 22 28.16 7.59 2.52
C GLY A 22 27.61 7.03 1.20
N SER A 23 26.72 6.04 1.22
CA SER A 23 26.13 5.47 0.00
C SER A 23 25.05 6.34 -0.64
N VAL A 24 24.41 7.20 0.15
CA VAL A 24 23.37 8.13 -0.30
C VAL A 24 23.68 9.50 0.30
N PRO A 25 23.83 10.57 -0.50
CA PRO A 25 23.99 11.91 0.02
C PRO A 25 22.67 12.39 0.66
N ALA A 26 22.77 13.37 1.56
CA ALA A 26 21.58 14.08 2.02
C ALA A 26 20.85 14.68 0.82
N THR A 27 19.56 14.41 0.68
CA THR A 27 18.79 14.75 -0.52
C THR A 27 17.32 14.93 -0.21
N GLU A 28 16.63 15.65 -1.09
CA GLU A 28 15.20 15.89 -1.02
C GLU A 28 14.54 15.42 -2.31
N LEU A 29 13.44 14.70 -2.15
CA LEU A 29 12.60 14.23 -3.24
C LEU A 29 11.28 14.98 -3.20
N CYS A 30 11.06 15.85 -4.18
CA CYS A 30 9.80 16.58 -4.31
C CYS A 30 8.64 15.61 -4.57
N LEU A 31 7.49 15.95 -4.00
CA LEU A 31 6.24 15.21 -4.16
C LEU A 31 5.44 15.81 -5.32
N ASN A 32 4.89 14.95 -6.17
CA ASN A 32 3.96 15.36 -7.22
C ASN A 32 2.50 15.31 -6.71
N TYR A 33 1.53 15.69 -7.54
CA TYR A 33 0.11 15.63 -7.22
C TYR A 33 -0.36 14.26 -6.69
N PHE A 34 0.04 13.16 -7.35
CA PHE A 34 -0.36 11.81 -6.96
C PHE A 34 0.24 11.40 -5.61
N ASP A 35 1.42 11.88 -5.28
CA ASP A 35 2.04 11.63 -3.97
C ASP A 35 1.30 12.37 -2.85
N ILE A 36 1.01 13.66 -3.06
CA ILE A 36 0.29 14.50 -2.10
C ILE A 36 -1.11 13.93 -1.83
N ALA A 37 -1.79 13.41 -2.86
CA ALA A 37 -3.08 12.73 -2.73
C ALA A 37 -3.06 11.49 -1.81
N MET A 38 -1.86 10.97 -1.49
CA MET A 38 -1.65 9.76 -0.70
C MET A 38 -1.02 10.02 0.68
N LEU A 39 -0.89 11.29 1.11
CA LEU A 39 -0.20 11.69 2.36
C LEU A 39 -0.65 10.95 3.64
N SER A 40 -1.95 10.68 3.77
CA SER A 40 -2.55 10.06 4.96
C SER A 40 -2.80 8.56 4.82
N VAL A 41 -2.44 7.97 3.68
CA VAL A 41 -2.71 6.55 3.41
C VAL A 41 -1.53 5.71 3.84
N GLN A 42 -1.76 4.78 4.76
CA GLN A 42 -0.80 3.71 5.08
C GLN A 42 -1.19 2.44 4.36
N VAL A 43 -0.18 1.71 3.89
CA VAL A 43 -0.38 0.41 3.25
C VAL A 43 0.44 -0.63 3.99
N GLU A 44 -0.21 -1.77 4.22
CA GLU A 44 0.31 -2.91 4.95
C GLU A 44 0.48 -4.10 4.00
N TYR A 45 1.67 -4.68 3.98
CA TYR A 45 1.95 -5.96 3.34
C TYR A 45 2.32 -7.00 4.38
N LEU A 46 1.83 -8.22 4.20
CA LEU A 46 2.16 -9.35 5.05
C LEU A 46 2.41 -10.59 4.19
N PHE A 47 3.63 -11.11 4.27
CA PHE A 47 4.06 -12.32 3.57
C PHE A 47 4.26 -13.44 4.59
N PHE A 48 3.89 -14.67 4.22
CA PHE A 48 4.10 -15.86 5.05
C PHE A 48 4.98 -16.85 4.28
N PHE A 49 5.92 -17.48 4.98
CA PHE A 49 6.85 -18.46 4.45
C PHE A 49 6.98 -19.63 5.42
N ASP A 50 7.08 -20.84 4.89
CA ASP A 50 7.35 -22.02 5.70
C ASP A 50 8.77 -21.95 6.26
N PHE A 51 8.93 -22.33 7.53
CA PHE A 51 10.20 -22.30 8.24
C PHE A 51 10.15 -23.25 9.44
N PRO A 52 10.84 -24.40 9.38
CA PRO A 52 10.78 -25.42 10.43
C PRO A 52 11.71 -25.12 11.62
N GLY A 53 12.51 -24.06 11.56
CA GLY A 53 13.50 -23.73 12.59
C GLY A 53 12.90 -23.03 13.82
N SER A 54 13.75 -22.84 14.82
CA SER A 54 13.44 -22.04 16.00
C SER A 54 13.66 -20.55 15.75
N THR A 55 13.13 -19.71 16.64
CA THR A 55 13.42 -18.27 16.63
C THR A 55 14.90 -17.97 16.81
N GLN A 56 15.63 -18.79 17.58
CA GLN A 56 17.07 -18.63 17.76
C GLN A 56 17.83 -18.91 16.46
N ASP A 57 17.47 -19.98 15.74
CA ASP A 57 18.07 -20.30 14.43
C ASP A 57 17.86 -19.15 13.43
N PHE A 58 16.63 -18.60 13.42
CA PHE A 58 16.32 -17.46 12.56
C PHE A 58 17.13 -16.22 12.94
N ARG A 59 17.24 -15.94 14.24
CA ARG A 59 17.99 -14.80 14.77
C ARG A 59 19.46 -14.85 14.40
N ASP A 60 20.08 -16.02 14.44
CA ASP A 60 21.52 -16.16 14.25
C ASP A 60 21.89 -16.23 12.76
N VAL A 61 21.05 -16.87 11.93
CA VAL A 61 21.38 -17.13 10.52
C VAL A 61 20.71 -16.13 9.57
N HIS A 62 19.41 -15.90 9.72
CA HIS A 62 18.61 -15.19 8.71
C HIS A 62 18.48 -13.70 9.03
N PHE A 63 18.32 -13.33 10.29
CA PHE A 63 18.11 -11.95 10.70
C PHE A 63 19.29 -11.00 10.36
N PRO A 64 20.57 -11.38 10.54
CA PRO A 64 21.69 -10.53 10.15
C PRO A 64 21.76 -10.30 8.63
N ARG A 65 21.41 -11.33 7.86
CA ARG A 65 21.33 -11.26 6.39
C ARG A 65 20.20 -10.33 5.94
N LEU A 66 19.03 -10.41 6.57
CA LEU A 66 17.91 -9.50 6.32
C LEU A 66 18.27 -8.06 6.65
N LYS A 67 18.95 -7.83 7.78
CA LYS A 67 19.45 -6.50 8.16
C LYS A 67 20.41 -5.92 7.11
N ARG A 68 21.41 -6.70 6.68
CA ARG A 68 22.41 -6.26 5.71
C ARG A 68 21.80 -5.99 4.34
N SER A 69 20.96 -6.91 3.86
CA SER A 69 20.25 -6.73 2.58
C SER A 69 19.25 -5.57 2.61
N LEU A 70 18.59 -5.31 3.75
CA LEU A 70 17.71 -4.16 3.89
C LEU A 70 18.51 -2.85 3.82
N SER A 71 19.67 -2.78 4.47
CA SER A 71 20.57 -1.62 4.38
C SER A 71 20.94 -1.31 2.93
N LEU A 72 21.37 -2.32 2.17
CA LEU A 72 21.70 -2.20 0.75
C LEU A 72 20.47 -1.86 -0.12
N ALA A 73 19.30 -2.43 0.17
CA ALA A 73 18.08 -2.07 -0.54
C ALA A 73 17.71 -0.60 -0.28
N LEU A 74 17.85 -0.11 0.95
CA LEU A 74 17.59 1.29 1.29
C LEU A 74 18.55 2.26 0.62
N SER A 75 19.77 1.87 0.24
CA SER A 75 20.63 2.77 -0.55
C SER A 75 20.11 2.98 -1.97
N LEU A 76 19.45 1.97 -2.53
CA LEU A 76 18.78 2.08 -3.83
C LEU A 76 17.43 2.80 -3.69
N PHE A 77 16.73 2.62 -2.57
CA PHE A 77 15.39 3.14 -2.31
C PHE A 77 15.36 4.09 -1.11
N TYR A 78 16.28 5.06 -1.09
CA TYR A 78 16.48 5.97 0.04
C TYR A 78 15.22 6.71 0.54
N PRO A 79 14.20 7.05 -0.29
CA PRO A 79 13.02 7.73 0.20
C PRO A 79 12.25 6.91 1.27
N LEU A 80 12.45 5.59 1.32
CA LEU A 80 11.86 4.72 2.34
C LEU A 80 12.51 4.86 3.72
N ALA A 81 13.75 5.35 3.79
CA ALA A 81 14.42 5.70 5.05
C ALA A 81 14.18 7.17 5.44
N GLY A 82 13.81 8.02 4.49
CA GLY A 82 13.58 9.44 4.69
C GLY A 82 12.28 9.78 5.43
N ARG A 83 12.02 11.08 5.58
CA ARG A 83 10.86 11.62 6.29
C ARG A 83 10.13 12.64 5.42
N VAL A 84 8.81 12.64 5.50
CA VAL A 84 7.99 13.70 4.91
C VAL A 84 8.10 14.95 5.79
N VAL A 85 8.49 16.05 5.18
CA VAL A 85 8.76 17.33 5.85
C VAL A 85 8.21 18.48 5.01
N PRO A 86 7.94 19.66 5.61
CA PRO A 86 7.60 20.85 4.85
C PRO A 86 8.64 21.15 3.77
N SER A 87 8.16 21.56 2.59
CA SER A 87 9.01 22.04 1.50
C SER A 87 9.73 23.33 1.94
N PRO A 88 11.00 23.55 1.53
CA PRO A 88 11.68 24.82 1.77
C PRO A 88 10.90 26.04 1.24
N GLU A 89 10.14 25.87 0.16
CA GLU A 89 9.29 26.91 -0.44
C GLU A 89 7.98 27.15 0.35
N SER A 90 7.61 26.21 1.23
CA SER A 90 6.43 26.28 2.09
C SER A 90 6.80 25.83 3.52
N PRO A 91 7.62 26.61 4.24
CA PRO A 91 8.28 26.15 5.47
C PRO A 91 7.32 25.96 6.64
N ASN A 92 6.14 26.59 6.58
CA ASN A 92 5.13 26.48 7.63
C ASN A 92 4.38 25.14 7.51
N TYR A 93 4.25 24.42 8.62
CA TYR A 93 3.42 23.22 8.66
C TYR A 93 1.94 23.60 8.73
N TYR A 94 1.22 23.41 7.63
CA TYR A 94 -0.23 23.47 7.59
C TYR A 94 -0.77 22.46 6.56
N PRO A 95 -2.06 22.10 6.59
CA PRO A 95 -2.60 21.02 5.77
C PRO A 95 -2.39 21.20 4.26
N GLY A 96 -2.53 22.43 3.76
CA GLY A 96 -2.28 22.78 2.36
C GLY A 96 -0.83 23.17 2.03
N GLY A 97 0.10 23.05 2.98
CA GLY A 97 1.51 23.32 2.75
C GLY A 97 2.17 22.22 1.94
N ASP A 98 3.05 22.60 1.01
CA ASP A 98 3.79 21.66 0.18
C ASP A 98 4.84 20.89 0.99
N ARG A 99 5.19 19.68 0.53
CA ARG A 99 6.03 18.72 1.25
C ARG A 99 7.03 18.04 0.34
N VAL A 100 8.15 17.64 0.94
CA VAL A 100 9.20 16.83 0.30
C VAL A 100 9.49 15.60 1.16
N ILE A 101 10.05 14.56 0.56
CA ILE A 101 10.70 13.48 1.32
C ILE A 101 12.16 13.84 1.46
N ARG A 102 12.61 14.13 2.67
CA ARG A 102 14.01 14.40 2.98
C ARG A 102 14.67 13.14 3.52
N TYR A 103 15.80 12.79 2.96
CA TYR A 103 16.72 11.83 3.54
C TYR A 103 17.98 12.55 4.01
N SER A 104 18.35 12.32 5.26
CA SER A 104 19.62 12.77 5.84
C SER A 104 20.52 11.57 6.16
N ASP A 105 21.84 11.76 6.16
CA ASP A 105 22.75 10.68 6.53
C ASP A 105 22.45 10.17 7.96
N GLY A 106 22.38 8.84 8.10
CA GLY A 106 21.95 8.17 9.34
C GLY A 106 20.44 7.99 9.51
N ASP A 107 19.60 8.56 8.64
CA ASP A 107 18.17 8.22 8.63
C ASP A 107 18.01 6.70 8.41
N SER A 108 17.10 6.12 9.18
CA SER A 108 17.00 4.67 9.33
C SER A 108 15.58 4.23 9.64
N VAL A 109 15.29 2.99 9.29
CA VAL A 109 14.08 2.27 9.68
C VAL A 109 14.40 1.30 10.82
N SER A 110 13.37 0.84 11.55
CA SER A 110 13.55 -0.29 12.46
C SER A 110 13.31 -1.60 11.72
N LEU A 111 14.07 -2.63 12.07
CA LEU A 111 13.84 -4.01 11.70
C LEU A 111 13.65 -4.80 12.99
N THR A 112 12.44 -5.33 13.19
CA THR A 112 12.08 -6.06 14.41
C THR A 112 12.05 -7.56 14.14
N LEU A 113 12.71 -8.36 14.99
CA LEU A 113 12.48 -9.79 15.12
C LEU A 113 11.52 -10.03 16.28
N ALA A 114 10.48 -10.81 16.02
CA ALA A 114 9.50 -11.21 17.01
C ALA A 114 9.22 -12.72 16.92
N GLU A 115 8.60 -13.24 17.96
CA GLU A 115 8.11 -14.60 18.06
C GLU A 115 6.61 -14.59 18.34
N SER A 116 5.86 -15.53 17.79
CA SER A 116 4.45 -15.72 18.10
C SER A 116 4.12 -17.19 18.29
N GLY A 117 3.30 -17.47 19.29
CA GLY A 117 2.68 -18.79 19.51
C GLY A 117 1.34 -18.95 18.81
N ASN A 118 0.92 -17.99 17.97
CA ASN A 118 -0.33 -18.08 17.24
C ASN A 118 -0.28 -19.22 16.20
N ASP A 119 -1.43 -19.81 15.88
CA ASP A 119 -1.52 -20.89 14.88
C ASP A 119 -1.20 -20.38 13.46
N PHE A 120 -0.01 -20.73 12.98
CA PHE A 120 0.48 -20.36 11.65
C PHE A 120 -0.41 -20.93 10.53
N ALA A 121 -0.88 -22.16 10.64
CA ALA A 121 -1.70 -22.81 9.62
C ALA A 121 -3.06 -22.10 9.48
N SER A 122 -3.66 -21.71 10.61
CA SER A 122 -4.87 -20.88 10.63
C SER A 122 -4.66 -19.51 9.99
N LEU A 123 -3.50 -18.87 10.24
CA LEU A 123 -3.14 -17.57 9.66
C LEU A 123 -2.89 -17.61 8.15
N VAL A 124 -2.38 -18.73 7.62
CA VAL A 124 -2.13 -18.90 6.17
C VAL A 124 -3.36 -19.39 5.42
N GLY A 125 -4.27 -20.14 6.06
CA GLY A 125 -5.45 -20.71 5.40
C GLY A 125 -6.39 -19.67 4.75
N ASN A 126 -7.15 -20.07 3.72
CA ASN A 126 -8.07 -19.15 3.03
C ASN A 126 -9.39 -18.88 3.77
N GLN A 127 -9.62 -19.58 4.88
CA GLN A 127 -10.87 -19.50 5.64
C GLN A 127 -11.09 -18.13 6.26
N ALA A 128 -12.36 -17.83 6.52
CA ALA A 128 -12.78 -16.61 7.20
C ALA A 128 -12.22 -16.57 8.63
N LYS A 129 -11.62 -15.43 9.00
CA LYS A 129 -10.97 -15.23 10.29
C LYS A 129 -11.01 -13.77 10.71
N GLU A 130 -10.91 -13.50 12.01
CA GLU A 130 -10.96 -12.13 12.49
C GLU A 130 -9.75 -11.34 11.98
N ALA A 131 -10.00 -10.19 11.35
CA ALA A 131 -8.94 -9.35 10.78
C ALA A 131 -7.92 -8.92 11.85
N LYS A 132 -8.37 -8.80 13.11
CA LYS A 132 -7.53 -8.42 14.25
C LYS A 132 -6.39 -9.40 14.52
N ALA A 133 -6.51 -10.66 14.09
CA ALA A 133 -5.46 -11.66 14.26
C ALA A 133 -4.17 -11.31 13.50
N PHE A 134 -4.25 -10.44 12.48
CA PHE A 134 -3.10 -10.03 11.67
C PHE A 134 -2.44 -8.73 12.14
N HIS A 135 -3.17 -7.86 12.86
CA HIS A 135 -2.64 -6.55 13.27
C HIS A 135 -1.29 -6.64 14.03
N PRO A 136 -1.06 -7.63 14.92
CA PRO A 136 0.23 -7.76 15.61
C PRO A 136 1.40 -8.12 14.69
N LEU A 137 1.14 -8.60 13.47
CA LEU A 137 2.16 -9.02 12.52
C LEU A 137 2.62 -7.87 11.60
N VAL A 138 1.91 -6.75 11.59
CA VAL A 138 2.18 -5.61 10.71
C VAL A 138 2.30 -4.30 11.51
N PRO A 139 3.38 -4.11 12.29
CA PRO A 139 3.61 -2.83 12.96
C PRO A 139 4.02 -1.75 11.95
N PRO A 140 4.18 -0.47 12.36
CA PRO A 140 4.60 0.62 11.48
C PRO A 140 5.96 0.44 10.76
N LEU A 141 6.72 -0.63 11.01
CA LEU A 141 8.09 -0.85 10.50
C LEU A 141 8.26 -2.31 10.03
N PRO A 142 9.27 -2.64 9.22
CA PRO A 142 9.56 -4.03 8.85
C PRO A 142 9.67 -4.94 10.08
N ARG A 143 8.81 -5.96 10.15
CA ARG A 143 8.81 -6.97 11.21
C ARG A 143 8.89 -8.36 10.61
N VAL A 144 9.75 -9.15 11.21
CA VAL A 144 9.83 -10.58 10.99
C VAL A 144 9.31 -11.28 12.23
N THR A 145 8.25 -12.08 12.09
CA THR A 145 7.67 -12.85 13.21
C THR A 145 7.85 -14.32 12.94
N VAL A 146 8.62 -14.99 13.79
CA VAL A 146 8.83 -16.44 13.74
C VAL A 146 7.71 -17.14 14.50
N PHE A 147 7.20 -18.21 13.90
CA PHE A 147 6.27 -19.17 14.48
C PHE A 147 7.07 -20.48 14.61
N PRO A 148 7.71 -20.75 15.76
CA PRO A 148 8.70 -21.81 15.89
C PRO A 148 8.20 -23.16 15.37
N GLY A 149 9.01 -23.82 14.54
CA GLY A 149 8.66 -25.13 13.96
C GLY A 149 7.62 -25.09 12.84
N SER A 150 7.06 -23.93 12.50
CA SER A 150 6.00 -23.79 11.50
C SER A 150 6.37 -22.85 10.36
N GLY A 151 6.71 -21.60 10.68
CA GLY A 151 6.82 -20.58 9.66
C GLY A 151 7.36 -19.24 10.13
N VAL A 152 7.45 -18.31 9.19
CA VAL A 152 7.81 -16.93 9.43
C VAL A 152 6.89 -16.01 8.64
N SER A 153 6.51 -14.88 9.24
CA SER A 153 5.85 -13.80 8.51
C SER A 153 6.75 -12.57 8.39
N VAL A 154 6.71 -11.89 7.26
CA VAL A 154 7.35 -10.60 7.03
C VAL A 154 6.26 -9.55 6.81
N GLY A 155 6.08 -8.69 7.80
CA GLY A 155 5.16 -7.55 7.77
C GLY A 155 5.89 -6.27 7.40
N LEU A 156 5.30 -5.46 6.53
CA LEU A 156 5.79 -4.13 6.17
C LEU A 156 4.63 -3.13 6.21
N THR A 157 4.89 -1.97 6.79
CA THR A 157 4.02 -0.80 6.68
C THR A 157 4.82 0.33 6.05
N PHE A 158 4.22 1.06 5.12
CA PHE A 158 4.79 2.28 4.57
C PHE A 158 3.69 3.31 4.35
N ASN A 159 4.09 4.58 4.33
CA ASN A 159 3.20 5.66 3.92
C ASN A 159 3.14 5.69 2.38
N HIS A 160 1.93 5.62 1.84
CA HIS A 160 1.65 5.55 0.41
C HIS A 160 2.15 6.80 -0.34
N VAL A 161 2.39 7.92 0.34
CA VAL A 161 3.08 9.11 -0.21
C VAL A 161 4.44 8.79 -0.84
N VAL A 162 5.13 7.76 -0.32
CA VAL A 162 6.48 7.43 -0.79
C VAL A 162 6.42 6.81 -2.18
N SER A 163 5.49 5.88 -2.41
CA SER A 163 5.32 5.22 -3.70
C SER A 163 4.00 4.46 -3.81
N ASP A 164 3.56 4.25 -5.05
CA ASP A 164 2.51 3.30 -5.37
C ASP A 164 2.95 1.83 -5.24
N GLY A 165 2.01 0.92 -5.45
CA GLY A 165 2.26 -0.52 -5.42
C GLY A 165 3.32 -1.01 -6.42
N THR A 166 3.54 -0.31 -7.54
CA THR A 166 4.60 -0.70 -8.49
C THR A 166 5.97 -0.47 -7.87
N GLY A 167 6.22 0.71 -7.31
CA GLY A 167 7.51 1.03 -6.71
C GLY A 167 7.77 0.27 -5.41
N ILE A 168 6.76 0.02 -4.57
CA ILE A 168 6.97 -0.78 -3.34
C ILE A 168 7.21 -2.26 -3.64
N ILE A 169 6.49 -2.85 -4.60
CA ILE A 169 6.78 -4.23 -5.00
C ILE A 169 8.17 -4.32 -5.63
N HIS A 170 8.62 -3.28 -6.34
CA HIS A 170 9.99 -3.21 -6.82
C HIS A 170 11.00 -3.22 -5.67
N PHE A 171 10.81 -2.38 -4.64
CA PHE A 171 11.65 -2.41 -3.43
C PHE A 171 11.66 -3.80 -2.75
N ILE A 172 10.50 -4.41 -2.53
CA ILE A 172 10.38 -5.73 -1.88
C ILE A 172 11.12 -6.80 -2.69
N LYS A 173 10.97 -6.80 -4.01
CA LYS A 173 11.68 -7.74 -4.90
C LYS A 173 13.19 -7.51 -4.86
N SER A 174 13.64 -6.26 -4.89
CA SER A 174 15.06 -5.90 -4.81
C SER A 174 15.66 -6.31 -3.47
N TRP A 175 14.99 -6.04 -2.35
CA TRP A 175 15.41 -6.50 -1.03
C TRP A 175 15.51 -8.03 -0.96
N ALA A 176 14.49 -8.74 -1.44
CA ALA A 176 14.49 -10.20 -1.49
C ALA A 176 15.63 -10.75 -2.37
N ALA A 177 15.91 -10.14 -3.52
CA ALA A 177 17.00 -10.54 -4.41
C ALA A 177 18.38 -10.34 -3.75
N ILE A 178 18.62 -9.18 -3.13
CA ILE A 178 19.87 -8.89 -2.40
C ILE A 178 20.03 -9.87 -1.24
N SER A 179 18.96 -10.15 -0.49
CA SER A 179 18.98 -11.13 0.61
C SER A 179 19.31 -12.54 0.11
N LYS A 180 18.69 -12.96 -1.00
CA LYS A 180 18.97 -14.26 -1.64
C LYS A 180 20.43 -14.39 -2.09
N ALA A 181 21.04 -13.30 -2.55
CA ALA A 181 22.45 -13.22 -2.93
C ALA A 181 23.43 -13.12 -1.73
N GLY A 182 22.97 -13.44 -0.50
CA GLY A 182 23.81 -13.41 0.70
C GLY A 182 23.89 -12.03 1.38
N GLY A 183 23.17 -11.03 0.87
CA GLY A 183 23.05 -9.71 1.49
C GLY A 183 24.25 -8.78 1.24
N GLY A 184 25.08 -9.04 0.23
CA GLY A 184 26.30 -8.27 -0.05
C GLY A 184 26.40 -7.65 -1.44
N ASP A 185 25.48 -7.99 -2.35
CA ASP A 185 25.59 -7.62 -3.77
C ASP A 185 24.34 -6.87 -4.25
N VAL A 186 24.50 -5.58 -4.57
CA VAL A 186 23.44 -4.74 -5.15
C VAL A 186 23.31 -4.90 -6.66
N SER A 187 24.32 -5.45 -7.34
CA SER A 187 24.32 -5.59 -8.80
C SER A 187 23.28 -6.59 -9.32
N VAL A 188 22.74 -7.43 -8.43
CA VAL A 188 21.60 -8.31 -8.71
C VAL A 188 20.31 -7.54 -9.04
N VAL A 189 20.23 -6.26 -8.65
CA VAL A 189 19.12 -5.37 -9.00
C VAL A 189 19.41 -4.73 -10.35
N LYS A 190 18.80 -5.27 -11.40
CA LYS A 190 19.06 -4.83 -12.79
C LYS A 190 18.38 -3.50 -13.15
N ASP A 191 17.14 -3.32 -12.72
CA ASP A 191 16.35 -2.13 -13.01
C ASP A 191 16.45 -1.16 -11.83
N LEU A 192 17.40 -0.22 -11.84
CA LEU A 192 17.55 0.71 -10.72
C LEU A 192 16.37 1.69 -10.64
N PRO A 193 15.86 2.00 -9.43
CA PRO A 193 14.80 3.00 -9.28
C PRO A 193 15.30 4.38 -9.74
N SER A 194 14.45 5.09 -10.48
CA SER A 194 14.68 6.49 -10.83
C SER A 194 13.78 7.39 -9.99
N PHE A 195 14.33 8.48 -9.48
CA PHE A 195 13.62 9.48 -8.69
C PHE A 195 13.30 10.76 -9.46
N ASP A 196 13.50 10.74 -10.78
CA ASP A 196 13.19 11.84 -11.68
C ASP A 196 11.67 11.91 -11.94
N ARG A 197 10.92 12.32 -10.90
CA ARG A 197 9.46 12.50 -10.94
C ARG A 197 9.01 13.94 -10.71
N ALA A 198 9.93 14.81 -10.27
CA ALA A 198 9.67 16.22 -9.94
C ALA A 198 9.80 17.14 -11.16
N SER A 199 10.46 16.70 -12.23
CA SER A 199 10.73 17.48 -13.45
C SER A 199 9.50 17.68 -14.36
N ARG A 200 8.31 17.27 -13.91
CA ARG A 200 7.08 17.27 -14.68
C ARG A 200 6.21 18.47 -14.35
N GLY A 201 6.52 19.61 -14.98
CA GLY A 201 5.79 20.86 -14.81
C GLY A 201 4.30 20.80 -15.16
N ASP A 202 3.84 19.76 -15.88
CA ASP A 202 2.43 19.49 -16.17
C ASP A 202 1.61 19.06 -14.94
N LEU A 203 2.25 18.51 -13.91
CA LEU A 203 1.58 18.09 -12.67
C LEU A 203 1.51 19.20 -11.61
N GLU A 204 2.34 20.24 -11.73
CA GLU A 204 2.40 21.33 -10.75
C GLU A 204 1.10 22.14 -10.62
N PRO A 205 0.37 22.48 -11.70
CA PRO A 205 -0.95 23.10 -11.58
C PRO A 205 -1.95 22.23 -10.80
N LEU A 206 -1.97 20.91 -11.07
CA LEU A 206 -2.86 19.97 -10.37
C LEU A 206 -2.51 19.86 -8.89
N LYS A 207 -1.22 19.78 -8.58
CA LYS A 207 -0.71 19.75 -7.21
C LYS A 207 -1.13 21.00 -6.44
N ARG A 208 -0.93 22.19 -7.03
CA ARG A 208 -1.32 23.47 -6.41
C ARG A 208 -2.83 23.55 -6.16
N ALA A 209 -3.65 23.24 -7.16
CA ALA A 209 -5.10 23.24 -7.00
C ALA A 209 -5.57 22.27 -5.90
N PHE A 210 -4.92 21.11 -5.78
CA PHE A 210 -5.24 20.14 -4.75
C PHE A 210 -4.83 20.61 -3.34
N LEU A 211 -3.64 21.20 -3.20
CA LEU A 211 -3.17 21.79 -1.94
C LEU A 211 -4.08 22.95 -1.47
N GLU A 212 -4.52 23.81 -2.40
CA GLU A 212 -5.49 24.89 -2.12
C GLU A 212 -6.84 24.31 -1.65
N LYS A 213 -7.30 23.23 -2.28
CA LYS A 213 -8.50 22.51 -1.86
C LYS A 213 -8.34 21.91 -0.46
N ILE A 214 -7.18 21.33 -0.11
CA ILE A 214 -6.91 20.84 1.24
C ILE A 214 -6.93 21.99 2.26
N ALA A 215 -6.37 23.15 1.90
CA ALA A 215 -6.34 24.32 2.79
C ALA A 215 -7.72 24.89 3.09
N THR A 216 -8.65 24.77 2.14
CA THR A 216 -9.99 25.36 2.22
C THR A 216 -11.08 24.38 2.68
N ASP A 217 -10.86 23.07 2.54
CA ASP A 217 -11.79 22.04 2.99
C ASP A 217 -11.36 21.39 4.31
N HIS A 218 -11.93 21.89 5.41
CA HIS A 218 -11.72 21.35 6.77
C HIS A 218 -12.04 19.85 6.90
N ARG A 219 -12.79 19.23 5.97
CA ARG A 219 -13.04 17.78 6.00
C ARG A 219 -11.81 16.99 5.54
N ILE A 220 -11.08 17.51 4.55
CA ILE A 220 -9.86 16.91 4.03
C ILE A 220 -8.70 17.14 5.01
N GLU A 221 -8.64 18.33 5.62
CA GLU A 221 -7.71 18.64 6.72
C GLU A 221 -7.78 17.62 7.87
N ARG A 222 -8.97 17.28 8.37
CA ARG A 222 -9.12 16.29 9.44
C ARG A 222 -8.65 14.88 9.04
N LEU A 223 -8.84 14.49 7.78
CA LEU A 223 -8.34 13.21 7.26
C LEU A 223 -6.81 13.20 7.16
N ALA A 224 -6.19 14.33 6.79
CA ALA A 224 -4.75 14.49 6.78
C ALA A 224 -4.15 14.51 8.21
N ALA A 225 -4.75 15.26 9.13
CA ALA A 225 -4.27 15.42 10.51
C ALA A 225 -4.42 14.15 11.36
N SER A 226 -5.47 13.34 11.14
CA SER A 226 -5.68 12.07 11.86
C SER A 226 -4.59 11.02 11.62
N SER A 227 -3.70 11.22 10.64
CA SER A 227 -2.58 10.34 10.34
C SER A 227 -1.25 10.77 10.97
N SER A 228 -1.16 12.00 11.49
CA SER A 228 0.10 12.59 12.00
C SER A 228 0.21 12.71 13.52
N GLU A 229 -0.83 12.41 14.29
CA GLU A 229 -0.77 12.49 15.77
C GLU A 229 -1.41 11.28 16.45
N SER A 230 -0.57 10.34 16.87
CA SER A 230 -0.75 9.65 18.15
C SER A 230 0.62 9.26 18.70
N LYS A 231 1.24 10.21 19.41
CA LYS A 231 2.33 9.93 20.37
C LYS A 231 1.80 9.46 21.72
N GLU A 232 0.48 9.29 21.86
CA GLU A 232 -0.11 8.64 23.01
C GLU A 232 -0.17 7.14 22.76
N GLU A 233 0.34 6.33 23.70
CA GLU A 233 -0.04 4.93 23.78
C GLU A 233 -1.57 4.88 23.71
N PRO A 234 -2.16 4.17 22.73
CA PRO A 234 -3.61 4.16 22.62
C PRO A 234 -4.16 3.44 23.83
N ASN A 235 -4.72 4.23 24.76
CA ASN A 235 -5.51 3.73 25.88
C ASN A 235 -6.48 2.67 25.34
N GLN A 236 -6.44 1.47 25.94
CA GLN A 236 -7.15 0.27 25.48
C GLN A 236 -8.67 0.47 25.30
N THR A 237 -9.22 1.56 25.83
CA THR A 237 -10.62 1.98 25.73
C THR A 237 -11.04 2.49 24.35
N THR A 238 -10.17 3.03 23.48
CA THR A 238 -10.58 3.51 22.13
C THR A 238 -10.72 2.41 21.07
N ARG A 239 -10.35 1.15 21.37
CA ARG A 239 -10.57 0.00 20.46
C ARG A 239 -12.04 -0.44 20.34
N HIS A 240 -12.94 0.06 21.20
CA HIS A 240 -14.31 -0.47 21.35
C HIS A 240 -15.29 -0.12 20.20
N GLY A 241 -14.89 0.71 19.23
CA GLY A 241 -15.72 1.07 18.07
C GLY A 241 -15.37 0.36 16.75
N ARG A 242 -14.27 -0.42 16.70
CA ARG A 242 -13.89 -1.13 15.47
C ARG A 242 -14.83 -2.33 15.32
N ARG A 243 -15.82 -2.23 14.41
CA ARG A 243 -16.66 -3.38 13.98
C ARG A 243 -15.78 -4.62 13.87
N ARG A 244 -16.21 -5.74 14.46
CA ARG A 244 -15.54 -7.04 14.26
C ARG A 244 -15.49 -7.31 12.76
N MET A 245 -14.33 -7.08 12.15
CA MET A 245 -14.10 -7.32 10.74
C MET A 245 -13.58 -8.73 10.54
N THR A 246 -14.08 -9.39 9.51
CA THR A 246 -13.64 -10.71 9.09
C THR A 246 -12.84 -10.57 7.80
N ARG A 247 -11.67 -11.20 7.75
CA ARG A 247 -10.86 -11.34 6.55
C ARG A 247 -11.08 -12.74 5.98
N ALA A 248 -11.29 -12.83 4.67
CA ALA A 248 -11.40 -14.09 3.94
C ALA A 248 -10.72 -13.96 2.58
N THR A 249 -10.24 -15.08 2.03
CA THR A 249 -9.61 -15.12 0.70
C THR A 249 -10.50 -15.91 -0.27
N PHE A 250 -10.94 -15.25 -1.33
CA PHE A 250 -11.74 -15.87 -2.39
C PHE A 250 -10.88 -16.18 -3.60
N VAL A 251 -10.81 -17.45 -3.99
CA VAL A 251 -9.98 -17.91 -5.11
C VAL A 251 -10.81 -18.01 -6.39
N LEU A 252 -10.57 -17.11 -7.34
CA LEU A 252 -11.13 -17.19 -8.68
C LEU A 252 -10.21 -18.02 -9.59
N LYS A 253 -10.60 -19.25 -9.86
CA LYS A 253 -9.88 -20.14 -10.77
C LYS A 253 -10.02 -19.68 -12.22
N ARG A 254 -9.09 -20.09 -13.08
CA ARG A 254 -9.09 -19.78 -14.52
C ARG A 254 -10.44 -20.08 -15.19
N ALA A 255 -11.01 -21.26 -14.93
CA ALA A 255 -12.31 -21.65 -15.49
C ALA A 255 -13.45 -20.70 -15.06
N HIS A 256 -13.43 -20.18 -13.83
CA HIS A 256 -14.43 -19.21 -13.37
C HIS A 256 -14.30 -17.89 -14.16
N ILE A 257 -13.07 -17.42 -14.37
CA ILE A 257 -12.81 -16.19 -15.14
C ILE A 257 -13.20 -16.36 -16.61
N GLU A 258 -12.88 -17.51 -17.21
CA GLU A 258 -13.26 -17.80 -18.60
C GLU A 258 -14.79 -17.84 -18.76
N ALA A 259 -15.51 -18.47 -17.83
CA ALA A 259 -16.97 -18.48 -17.83
C ALA A 259 -17.56 -17.06 -17.73
N LEU A 260 -17.06 -16.23 -16.81
CA LEU A 260 -17.50 -14.83 -16.65
C LEU A 260 -17.26 -13.97 -17.90
N ARG A 261 -16.16 -14.23 -18.61
CA ARG A 261 -15.82 -13.52 -19.84
C ARG A 261 -16.71 -13.95 -21.00
N SER A 262 -17.02 -15.24 -21.10
CA SER A 262 -17.88 -15.79 -22.15
C SER A 262 -19.35 -15.41 -21.97
N SER A 263 -19.82 -15.23 -20.73
CA SER A 263 -21.19 -14.78 -20.44
C SER A 263 -21.40 -13.27 -20.65
N ASN A 264 -20.34 -12.51 -20.92
CA ASN A 264 -20.43 -11.06 -21.06
C ASN A 264 -20.63 -10.66 -22.52
N LYS A 265 -21.49 -9.65 -22.76
CA LYS A 265 -21.75 -9.10 -24.11
C LYS A 265 -20.53 -8.37 -24.68
N ILE A 266 -19.71 -7.78 -23.81
CA ILE A 266 -18.50 -7.07 -24.19
C ILE A 266 -17.24 -7.90 -23.90
N LYS A 267 -16.24 -7.79 -24.78
CA LYS A 267 -14.93 -8.42 -24.56
C LYS A 267 -14.19 -7.69 -23.45
N ILE A 268 -13.98 -8.36 -22.33
CA ILE A 268 -13.27 -7.82 -21.16
C ILE A 268 -12.03 -8.63 -20.79
N SER A 269 -11.10 -7.98 -20.08
CA SER A 269 -9.91 -8.64 -19.53
C SER A 269 -10.27 -9.54 -18.34
N SER A 270 -9.37 -10.46 -17.98
CA SER A 270 -9.50 -11.27 -16.74
C SER A 270 -9.60 -10.41 -15.48
N PHE A 271 -8.87 -9.28 -15.45
CA PHE A 271 -8.91 -8.32 -14.35
C PHE A 271 -10.29 -7.66 -14.24
N SER A 272 -10.80 -7.13 -15.35
CA SER A 272 -12.12 -6.49 -15.41
C SER A 272 -13.23 -7.46 -15.00
N ALA A 273 -13.15 -8.73 -15.44
CA ALA A 273 -14.12 -9.76 -15.06
C ALA A 273 -14.10 -10.04 -13.55
N ALA A 274 -12.91 -10.17 -12.94
CA ALA A 274 -12.78 -10.38 -11.51
C ALA A 274 -13.31 -9.16 -10.71
N CYS A 275 -12.94 -7.94 -11.10
CA CYS A 275 -13.40 -6.71 -10.45
C CYS A 275 -14.92 -6.54 -10.56
N ALA A 276 -15.50 -6.78 -11.74
CA ALA A 276 -16.93 -6.69 -11.96
C ALA A 276 -17.72 -7.69 -11.11
N LEU A 277 -17.21 -8.93 -10.98
CA LEU A 277 -17.81 -9.93 -10.09
C LEU A 277 -17.77 -9.45 -8.64
N VAL A 278 -16.59 -9.04 -8.14
CA VAL A 278 -16.43 -8.57 -6.75
C VAL A 278 -17.34 -7.37 -6.49
N TRP A 279 -17.38 -6.40 -7.40
CA TRP A 279 -18.19 -5.20 -7.25
C TRP A 279 -19.69 -5.53 -7.23
N SER A 280 -20.16 -6.41 -8.11
CA SER A 280 -21.56 -6.88 -8.12
C SER A 280 -21.92 -7.64 -6.84
N CYS A 281 -21.05 -8.53 -6.36
CA CYS A 281 -21.26 -9.23 -5.08
C CYS A 281 -21.33 -8.27 -3.89
N LEU A 282 -20.43 -7.27 -3.85
CA LEU A 282 -20.43 -6.25 -2.79
C LEU A 282 -21.70 -5.40 -2.82
N ALA A 283 -22.17 -5.01 -4.00
CA ALA A 283 -23.42 -4.27 -4.15
C ALA A 283 -24.61 -5.09 -3.63
N LYS A 284 -24.70 -6.37 -3.99
CA LYS A 284 -25.77 -7.30 -3.54
C LYS A 284 -25.71 -7.62 -2.04
N SER A 285 -24.53 -7.62 -1.43
CA SER A 285 -24.36 -7.91 0.00
C SER A 285 -24.77 -6.78 0.93
N ARG A 286 -24.90 -5.55 0.41
CA ARG A 286 -25.29 -4.39 1.23
C ARG A 286 -26.79 -4.43 1.47
N PRO A 287 -27.26 -4.14 2.69
CA PRO A 287 -28.69 -4.03 2.94
C PRO A 287 -29.27 -2.95 2.02
N THR A 288 -30.32 -3.30 1.28
CA THR A 288 -31.09 -2.32 0.51
C THR A 288 -31.62 -1.27 1.47
N PRO A 289 -31.34 0.03 1.27
CA PRO A 289 -31.97 1.06 2.07
C PRO A 289 -33.50 0.92 1.97
N PRO A 290 -34.24 1.13 3.06
CA PRO A 290 -35.70 1.06 3.01
C PRO A 290 -36.19 2.04 1.94
N ARG A 291 -37.08 1.56 1.05
CA ARG A 291 -37.77 2.39 0.06
C ARG A 291 -38.42 3.57 0.79
N ARG A 292 -37.80 4.74 0.74
CA ARG A 292 -38.54 5.99 0.84
C ARG A 292 -39.23 6.20 -0.50
N GLY A 293 -40.39 6.84 -0.47
CA GLY A 293 -41.33 6.91 -1.58
C GLY A 293 -40.70 7.35 -2.91
N ASP A 294 -41.41 7.00 -3.98
CA ASP A 294 -41.37 7.64 -5.29
C ASP A 294 -39.99 7.99 -5.88
N GLY A 295 -39.37 6.99 -6.52
CA GLY A 295 -38.53 7.23 -7.71
C GLY A 295 -37.02 7.36 -7.51
N GLU A 296 -36.48 7.14 -6.31
CA GLU A 296 -35.03 7.23 -6.12
C GLU A 296 -34.28 5.97 -6.60
N SER A 297 -33.36 6.19 -7.54
CA SER A 297 -32.37 5.25 -8.07
C SER A 297 -31.67 4.47 -6.94
N TYR A 298 -31.39 3.18 -7.18
CA TYR A 298 -30.55 2.38 -6.30
C TYR A 298 -29.14 2.99 -6.34
N GLY A 299 -28.88 3.97 -5.47
CA GLY A 299 -27.82 4.97 -5.63
C GLY A 299 -26.51 4.47 -6.25
N THR A 300 -25.94 5.28 -7.14
CA THR A 300 -24.69 5.02 -7.86
C THR A 300 -23.60 4.47 -6.93
N HIS A 301 -23.17 3.24 -7.19
CA HIS A 301 -22.02 2.66 -6.52
C HIS A 301 -20.75 3.21 -7.14
N CYS A 302 -19.72 3.44 -6.32
CA CYS A 302 -18.40 3.83 -6.76
C CYS A 302 -17.40 2.69 -6.52
N PHE A 303 -16.52 2.45 -7.48
CA PHE A 303 -15.46 1.46 -7.41
C PHE A 303 -14.14 2.07 -7.90
N TRP A 304 -13.20 2.15 -6.98
CA TRP A 304 -11.88 2.74 -7.20
C TRP A 304 -10.93 1.70 -7.77
N LEU A 305 -10.28 2.04 -8.88
CA LEU A 305 -9.33 1.17 -9.56
C LEU A 305 -8.00 1.91 -9.72
N PRO A 306 -6.94 1.51 -8.99
CA PRO A 306 -5.64 2.08 -9.26
C PRO A 306 -5.15 1.61 -10.64
N ALA A 307 -4.64 2.54 -11.46
CA ALA A 307 -4.02 2.24 -12.73
C ALA A 307 -2.60 2.78 -12.75
N ASN A 308 -1.67 2.04 -13.34
CA ASN A 308 -0.29 2.52 -13.48
C ASN A 308 -0.19 3.49 -14.65
N HIS A 309 -0.12 4.80 -14.37
CA HIS A 309 -0.06 5.84 -15.40
C HIS A 309 1.32 6.01 -16.04
N ARG A 310 2.40 5.36 -15.56
CA ARG A 310 3.77 5.59 -16.06
C ARG A 310 3.87 5.52 -17.60
N HIS A 311 3.27 4.51 -18.22
CA HIS A 311 3.28 4.31 -19.67
C HIS A 311 2.22 5.11 -20.44
N ARG A 312 1.31 5.79 -19.73
CA ARG A 312 0.16 6.52 -20.28
C ARG A 312 0.38 8.03 -20.29
N LEU A 313 1.30 8.52 -19.47
CA LEU A 313 1.75 9.90 -19.49
C LEU A 313 2.49 10.21 -20.80
N ARG A 314 2.49 11.49 -21.20
CA ARG A 314 3.20 11.97 -22.39
C ARG A 314 4.19 13.08 -21.98
N PRO A 315 5.51 12.88 -22.14
CA PRO A 315 6.17 11.63 -22.51
C PRO A 315 5.99 10.53 -21.44
N PRO A 316 6.09 9.23 -21.80
CA PRO A 316 6.03 8.14 -20.83
C PRO A 316 7.15 8.21 -19.81
N LEU A 317 6.86 7.81 -18.57
CA LEU A 317 7.87 7.64 -17.53
C LEU A 317 8.57 6.29 -17.67
N GLY A 318 9.83 6.25 -17.25
CA GLY A 318 10.58 5.01 -17.12
C GLY A 318 9.84 4.01 -16.22
N ARG A 319 9.89 2.71 -16.55
CA ARG A 319 9.22 1.66 -15.79
C ARG A 319 9.65 1.62 -14.31
N ALA A 320 10.90 1.95 -14.04
CA ALA A 320 11.49 2.00 -12.70
C ALA A 320 11.34 3.37 -12.01
N CYS A 321 10.59 4.32 -12.59
CA CYS A 321 10.30 5.60 -11.95
C CYS A 321 9.54 5.35 -10.62
N PHE A 322 10.15 5.76 -9.52
CA PHE A 322 9.68 5.51 -8.17
C PHE A 322 8.73 6.64 -7.73
N GLY A 323 7.60 6.29 -7.13
CA GLY A 323 6.58 7.26 -6.72
C GLY A 323 5.14 6.85 -7.04
N ASN A 324 4.19 7.75 -6.81
CA ASN A 324 2.78 7.53 -7.11
C ASN A 324 2.40 8.03 -8.50
N PHE A 325 1.65 7.20 -9.23
CA PHE A 325 1.11 7.53 -10.55
C PHE A 325 -0.25 6.83 -10.77
N SER A 326 -1.20 7.08 -9.86
CA SER A 326 -2.53 6.43 -9.82
C SER A 326 -3.50 7.23 -8.94
N PRO A 327 -4.67 7.67 -9.43
CA PRO A 327 -5.84 6.77 -9.42
C PRO A 327 -6.80 6.89 -10.63
N VAL A 328 -7.81 6.00 -10.68
CA VAL A 328 -8.95 6.04 -11.61
C VAL A 328 -10.21 5.69 -10.82
N VAL A 329 -11.32 6.40 -11.11
CA VAL A 329 -12.62 6.16 -10.48
C VAL A 329 -13.62 5.65 -11.50
N SER A 330 -14.34 4.58 -11.16
CA SER A 330 -15.46 4.05 -11.95
C SER A 330 -16.77 4.20 -11.16
N HIS A 331 -17.83 4.59 -11.85
CA HIS A 331 -19.18 4.77 -11.29
C HIS A 331 -20.16 3.90 -12.06
N ALA A 332 -21.05 3.20 -11.35
CA ALA A 332 -22.12 2.40 -11.97
C ALA A 332 -23.32 2.21 -11.04
N GLU A 333 -24.50 2.10 -11.62
CA GLU A 333 -25.69 1.58 -10.94
C GLU A 333 -25.71 0.05 -11.09
N LEU A 334 -25.70 -0.68 -9.96
CA LEU A 334 -25.50 -2.13 -9.93
C LEU A 334 -26.71 -2.92 -9.40
N ALA A 335 -27.88 -2.30 -9.37
CA ALA A 335 -29.09 -2.94 -8.88
C ALA A 335 -29.60 -4.03 -9.84
N GLY A 336 -30.24 -5.04 -9.26
CA GLY A 336 -30.90 -6.11 -10.01
C GLY A 336 -29.95 -7.18 -10.57
N GLU A 337 -30.47 -7.97 -11.51
CA GLU A 337 -29.79 -9.16 -12.06
C GLU A 337 -28.61 -8.81 -12.98
N ASN A 338 -28.63 -7.62 -13.57
CA ASN A 338 -27.63 -7.16 -14.55
C ASN A 338 -26.36 -6.55 -13.95
N GLY A 339 -26.21 -6.54 -12.62
CA GLY A 339 -25.11 -5.83 -11.94
C GLY A 339 -23.71 -6.22 -12.41
N PHE A 340 -23.47 -7.48 -12.81
CA PHE A 340 -22.17 -7.88 -13.36
C PHE A 340 -21.86 -7.22 -14.71
N SER A 341 -22.84 -7.18 -15.62
CA SER A 341 -22.70 -6.57 -16.94
C SER A 341 -22.49 -5.06 -16.81
N SER A 342 -23.32 -4.38 -16.00
CA SER A 342 -23.18 -2.94 -15.73
C SER A 342 -21.81 -2.60 -15.13
N ALA A 343 -21.35 -3.39 -14.16
CA ALA A 343 -20.02 -3.21 -13.57
C ALA A 343 -18.91 -3.38 -14.62
N SER A 344 -19.04 -4.39 -15.49
CA SER A 344 -18.05 -4.66 -16.54
C SER A 344 -17.95 -3.52 -17.55
N GLU A 345 -19.09 -2.99 -18.01
CA GLU A 345 -19.16 -1.86 -18.94
C GLU A 345 -18.57 -0.59 -18.32
N ALA A 346 -18.92 -0.30 -17.06
CA ALA A 346 -18.39 0.85 -16.34
C ALA A 346 -16.87 0.78 -16.15
N ILE A 347 -16.35 -0.38 -15.74
CA ILE A 347 -14.90 -0.61 -15.60
C ILE A 347 -14.20 -0.46 -16.95
N GLN A 348 -14.74 -1.06 -18.01
CA GLN A 348 -14.14 -0.99 -19.35
C GLN A 348 -14.14 0.44 -19.91
N SER A 349 -15.22 1.19 -19.68
CA SER A 349 -15.33 2.60 -20.05
C SER A 349 -14.32 3.46 -19.30
N ALA A 350 -14.19 3.24 -17.98
CA ALA A 350 -13.19 3.92 -17.18
C ALA A 350 -11.76 3.63 -17.67
N ILE A 351 -11.43 2.36 -17.95
CA ILE A 351 -10.12 1.97 -18.48
C ILE A 351 -9.84 2.70 -19.81
N ARG A 352 -10.80 2.71 -20.74
CA ARG A 352 -10.67 3.35 -22.04
C ARG A 352 -10.43 4.86 -21.93
N ARG A 353 -11.12 5.57 -21.03
CA ARG A 353 -10.92 7.02 -20.84
C ARG A 353 -9.48 7.36 -20.45
N ILE A 354 -8.84 6.51 -19.63
CA ILE A 354 -7.45 6.70 -19.25
C ILE A 354 -6.53 6.47 -20.44
N ASP A 355 -6.79 5.43 -21.23
CA ASP A 355 -5.97 5.09 -22.40
C ASP A 355 -6.03 6.21 -23.45
N GLU A 356 -7.15 6.94 -23.52
CA GLU A 356 -7.34 8.14 -24.34
C GLU A 356 -6.68 9.41 -23.76
N GLY A 357 -6.06 9.33 -22.57
CA GLY A 357 -5.37 10.46 -21.94
C GLY A 357 -6.30 11.49 -21.28
N ARG A 358 -7.59 11.17 -21.08
CA ARG A 358 -8.53 12.05 -20.37
C ARG A 358 -8.31 11.89 -18.87
N VAL A 359 -7.52 12.79 -18.30
CA VAL A 359 -7.26 12.87 -16.85
C VAL A 359 -8.27 13.81 -16.16
N ASP A 360 -9.24 14.35 -16.91
CA ASP A 360 -10.15 15.46 -16.53
C ASP A 360 -11.14 15.15 -15.38
N HIS A 361 -11.02 14.00 -14.72
CA HIS A 361 -11.92 13.54 -13.65
C HIS A 361 -11.21 13.00 -12.40
N LEU A 362 -9.95 13.39 -12.15
CA LEU A 362 -9.26 13.07 -10.89
C LEU A 362 -9.70 13.96 -9.73
#